data_AF-A0A7Z8VMF7-F1
#
_entry.id   AF-A0A7Z8VMF7-F1
#
_cell.length_a   1.000
_cell.length_b   1.000
_cell.length_c   1.000
_cell.angle_alpha   90.00
_cell.angle_beta   90.00
_cell.angle_gamma   90.00
#
_symmetry.space_group_name_H-M   'P 1'
#
loop_
_entity.id
_entity.type
_entity.pdbx_description
1 polymer ?
#
loop_
_entity_poly.entity_id
_entity_poly.type
_entity_poly.pdbx_seq_one_letter_code
_entity_poly.pdbx_strand_id
1 'polypeptide(L)' 'MDTLALSQSVISRHLAYLRNNDIVVARREGVWMYYQLSNYAQSELMPLFNFIQNSSANSKKVQADLANVSKVNSC' A
#
# COMPACT_ATOMS: atom_id res chain seq x y z
N MET A 1 12.84 6.81 -3.78
CA MET A 1 11.89 7.09 -2.69
C MET A 1 11.62 5.78 -1.98
N ASP A 2 12.29 5.57 -0.86
CA ASP A 2 12.22 4.32 -0.09
C ASP A 2 11.40 4.55 1.17
N THR A 3 10.13 4.94 1.00
CA THR A 3 9.24 5.29 2.12
C THR A 3 9.16 4.17 3.15
N LEU A 4 9.16 2.92 2.69
CA LEU A 4 9.08 1.72 3.53
C LEU A 4 10.45 1.13 3.87
N ALA A 5 11.55 1.68 3.35
CA ALA A 5 12.91 1.11 3.43
C ALA A 5 12.98 -0.37 3.04
N LEU A 6 12.18 -0.79 2.05
CA LEU A 6 12.14 -2.16 1.51
C LEU A 6 12.71 -2.18 0.09
N SER A 7 13.34 -3.29 -0.28
CA SER A 7 13.80 -3.47 -1.66
C SER A 7 12.62 -3.58 -2.63
N GLN A 8 12.84 -3.13 -3.87
CA GLN A 8 11.84 -3.21 -4.93
C GLN A 8 11.40 -4.67 -5.21
N SER A 9 12.30 -5.64 -5.06
CA SER A 9 11.98 -7.07 -5.24
C SER A 9 11.02 -7.61 -4.17
N VAL A 10 11.12 -7.11 -2.93
CA VAL A 10 10.19 -7.46 -1.84
C VAL A 10 8.83 -6.81 -2.07
N ILE A 11 8.80 -5.53 -2.43
CA ILE A 11 7.56 -4.79 -2.73
C ILE A 11 6.81 -5.47 -3.88
N SER A 12 7.51 -5.77 -4.98
CA SER A 12 6.93 -6.43 -6.15
C SER A 12 6.31 -7.79 -5.80
N ARG A 13 7.00 -8.59 -4.98
CA ARG A 13 6.49 -9.88 -4.52
C ARG A 13 5.21 -9.74 -3.69
N HIS A 14 5.17 -8.79 -2.75
CA HIS A 14 3.97 -8.56 -1.95
C HIS A 14 2.80 -8.06 -2.80
N LEU A 15 3.03 -7.15 -3.74
CA LEU A 15 2.00 -6.69 -4.67
C LEU A 15 1.46 -7.82 -5.56
N ALA A 16 2.32 -8.75 -5.98
CA ALA A 16 1.88 -9.95 -6.68
C ALA A 16 0.97 -10.83 -5.80
N TYR A 17 1.30 -11.03 -4.53
CA TYR A 17 0.43 -11.77 -3.60
C TYR A 17 -0.90 -11.08 -3.36
N LEU A 18 -0.90 -9.77 -3.13
CA LEU A 18 -2.14 -9.00 -2.96
C LEU A 18 -3.02 -9.06 -4.22
N ARG A 19 -2.41 -9.01 -5.41
CA ARG A 19 -3.14 -9.14 -6.68
C ARG A 19 -3.73 -10.53 -6.87
N ASN A 20 -2.96 -11.58 -6.56
CA ASN A 20 -3.41 -12.96 -6.71
C ASN A 20 -4.56 -13.32 -5.75
N ASN A 21 -4.73 -12.58 -4.66
CA ASN A 21 -5.82 -12.75 -3.69
C ASN A 21 -6.95 -11.73 -3.89
N ASP A 22 -7.00 -11.05 -5.04
CA ASP A 22 -8.00 -10.03 -5.39
C ASP A 22 -8.15 -8.91 -4.34
N ILE A 23 -7.06 -8.57 -3.64
CA ILE A 23 -7.04 -7.45 -2.69
C ILE A 23 -6.72 -6.14 -3.45
N VAL A 24 -5.86 -6.23 -4.46
CA VAL A 24 -5.49 -5.11 -5.33
C VAL A 24 -5.66 -5.48 -6.79
N VAL A 25 -6.04 -4.51 -7.59
CA VAL A 25 -5.94 -4.58 -9.05
C VAL A 25 -4.76 -3.76 -9.52
N ALA A 26 -4.19 -4.15 -10.66
CA ALA A 26 -3.00 -3.52 -11.20
C ALA A 26 -3.22 -3.14 -12.67
N ARG A 27 -2.79 -1.94 -13.04
CA ARG A 27 -2.89 -1.39 -14.41
C ARG A 27 -1.50 -0.99 -14.87
N ARG A 28 -1.16 -1.34 -16.12
CA ARG A 28 0.09 -0.89 -16.74
C ARG A 28 -0.17 0.26 -17.70
N GLU A 29 0.55 1.35 -17.56
CA GLU A 29 0.56 2.45 -18.54
C GLU A 29 2.01 2.74 -18.93
N GLY A 30 2.39 2.29 -20.12
CA GLY A 30 3.78 2.33 -20.59
C GLY A 30 4.73 1.55 -19.68
N VAL A 31 5.69 2.26 -19.09
CA VAL A 31 6.71 1.71 -18.18
C VAL A 31 6.19 1.61 -16.74
N TRP A 32 5.09 2.28 -16.42
CA TRP A 32 4.58 2.39 -15.06
C TRP A 32 3.53 1.32 -14.75
N MET A 33 3.57 0.80 -13.52
CA MET A 33 2.58 -0.11 -12.97
C MET A 33 1.86 0.57 -11.82
N TYR A 34 0.56 0.75 -11.96
CA TYR A 34 -0.32 1.36 -10.97
C TYR A 34 -1.07 0.28 -10.22
N TYR A 35 -1.29 0.50 -8.94
CA TYR A 35 -2.01 -0.42 -8.06
C TYR A 35 -3.10 0.35 -7.33
N GLN A 36 -4.26 -0.28 -7.17
CA GLN A 36 -5.36 0.23 -6.37
C GLN A 36 -6.06 -0.95 -5.69
N LEU A 37 -6.81 -0.68 -4.61
CA LEU A 37 -7.66 -1.70 -4.00
C LEU A 37 -8.71 -2.19 -5.00
N SER A 38 -8.98 -3.49 -5.00
CA SER A 38 -10.08 -4.06 -5.78
C SER A 38 -11.43 -3.60 -5.23
N ASN A 39 -12.49 -3.76 -6.02
CA ASN A 39 -13.86 -3.45 -5.54
C ASN A 39 -14.24 -4.33 -4.36
N TYR A 40 -13.83 -5.61 -4.38
CA TYR A 40 -14.02 -6.55 -3.28
C TYR A 40 -13.33 -6.08 -1.99
N ALA A 41 -12.07 -5.65 -2.09
CA ALA A 41 -11.33 -5.15 -0.93
C ALA A 41 -11.96 -3.87 -0.35
N GLN A 42 -12.49 -3.01 -1.22
CA GLN A 42 -13.18 -1.79 -0.81
C GLN A 42 -14.56 -2.05 -0.17
N SER A 43 -15.26 -3.13 -0.50
CA SER A 43 -16.55 -3.44 0.13
C SER A 43 -16.40 -4.28 1.39
N GLU A 44 -15.64 -5.38 1.31
CA GLU A 44 -15.62 -6.41 2.36
C GLU A 44 -14.47 -6.23 3.35
N LEU A 45 -13.32 -5.72 2.91
CA LEU A 45 -12.11 -5.64 3.75
C LEU A 45 -11.95 -4.28 4.42
N MET A 46 -12.81 -3.30 4.15
CA MET A 46 -12.74 -1.98 4.79
C MET A 46 -12.79 -2.01 6.32
N PRO A 47 -13.63 -2.83 6.99
CA PRO A 47 -13.60 -2.95 8.44
C PRO A 47 -12.23 -3.43 8.96
N LEU A 48 -11.61 -4.37 8.25
CA LEU A 48 -10.27 -4.88 8.59
C LEU A 48 -9.21 -3.79 8.38
N PHE A 49 -9.24 -3.05 7.27
CA PHE A 49 -8.31 -1.95 7.05
C PHE A 49 -8.44 -0.86 8.10
N ASN A 50 -9.67 -0.51 8.49
CA ASN A 50 -9.91 0.44 9.57
C ASN A 50 -9.33 -0.07 10.90
N PHE A 51 -9.51 -1.35 11.21
CA PHE A 51 -8.93 -1.96 12.39
C PHE A 51 -7.38 -1.91 12.37
N ILE A 52 -6.76 -2.24 11.24
CA ILE A 52 -5.30 -2.17 11.07
C ILE A 52 -4.81 -0.73 11.24
N GLN A 53 -5.49 0.25 10.65
CA GLN A 53 -5.13 1.67 10.78
C GLN A 53 -5.24 2.15 12.23
N ASN A 54 -6.34 1.82 12.91
CA ASN A 54 -6.55 2.22 14.31
C ASN A 54 -5.55 1.56 15.28
N SER A 55 -5.26 0.27 15.08
CA SER A 55 -4.30 -0.45 15.93
C SER A 55 -2.84 -0.03 15.67
N SER A 56 -2.53 0.39 14.45
CA SER A 56 -1.19 0.85 14.07
C SER A 56 -0.93 2.34 14.30
N ALA A 57 -1.95 3.11 14.70
CA ALA A 57 -1.87 4.56 14.89
C ALA A 57 -0.74 5.01 15.85
N ASN A 58 -0.43 4.19 16.86
CA ASN A 58 0.62 4.49 17.85
C ASN A 58 2.00 3.89 17.50
N SER A 59 2.12 3.24 16.34
CA SER A 59 3.40 2.68 15.89
C SER A 59 4.33 3.78 15.38
N LYS A 60 5.48 3.94 16.05
CA LYS A 60 6.53 4.89 15.63
C LYS A 60 6.98 4.68 14.19
N LYS A 61 7.00 3.43 13.71
CA LYS A 61 7.40 3.10 12.34
C LYS A 61 6.37 3.58 11.32
N VAL A 62 5.08 3.35 11.57
CA VAL A 62 3.99 3.78 10.68
C VAL A 62 3.90 5.31 10.63
N GLN A 63 4.10 6.00 11.75
CA GLN A 63 4.14 7.46 11.79
C GLN A 63 5.33 8.03 10.98
N ALA A 64 6.50 7.41 11.07
CA ALA A 64 7.66 7.81 10.29
C ALA A 64 7.44 7.60 8.79
N ASP A 65 6.87 6.44 8.40
CA ASP A 65 6.54 6.13 7.01
C ASP A 65 5.50 7.13 6.47
N LEU A 66 4.47 7.47 7.26
CA LEU A 66 3.45 8.47 6.89
C LEU A 66 4.04 9.87 6.69
N ALA A 67 4.95 10.30 7.58
CA ALA A 67 5.66 11.57 7.46
C ALA A 67 6.60 11.61 6.24
N ASN A 68 7.05 10.45 5.74
CA ASN A 68 7.83 10.38 4.51
C ASN A 68 6.93 10.49 3.28
N VAL A 69 5.72 9.90 3.28
CA VAL A 69 4.76 10.02 2.17
C VAL A 69 4.33 11.47 1.94
N SER A 70 4.05 12.24 2.99
CA SER A 70 3.60 13.63 2.84
C SER A 70 4.63 14.53 2.16
N LYS A 71 5.93 14.23 2.30
CA LYS A 71 7.03 14.94 1.64
C LYS A 71 7.15 14.62 0.15
N VAL A 72 6.60 13.49 -0.30
CA VAL A 72 6.61 13.06 -1.70
C VAL A 72 5.57 13.81 -2.53
N ASN A 73 4.42 14.15 -1.92
CA ASN A 73 3.29 14.80 -2.61
C ASN A 73 3.45 16.31 -2.81
N SER A 74 4.63 16.90 -2.51
CA SER A 74 4.90 18.33 -2.66
C SER A 74 5.82 18.69 -3.84
N CYS A 75 5.98 17.79 -4.82
CA CYS A 75 6.74 18.04 -6.06
C CYS A 75 5.83 17.89 -7.28
#